data_AF-A0A8J8KMR6-F1
#
_entry.id   AF-A0A8J8KMR6-F1
#
_cell.length_a   1.000
_cell.length_b   1.000
_cell.length_c   1.000
_cell.angle_alpha   90.00
_cell.angle_beta   90.00
_cell.angle_gamma   90.00
#
_symmetry.space_group_name_H-M   'P 1'
#
loop_
_entity.id
_entity.type
_entity.pdbx_description
1 polymer ?
#
loop_
_entity_poly.entity_id
_entity_poly.type
_entity_poly.pdbx_seq_one_letter_code
_entity_poly.pdbx_strand_id
1 'polypeptide(L)'
;MATSGADRAAEAFASELARWRMDRGMSKKQLAGLMGFDPSYVSHIEGRRHRPTEDFARRAEAVLATAGALWQRFQEFEEARHGRSAALIARDSPMPPQWLPPGTGLVVEHEEALLAYRDGQYVTTVRRSLYNAGVDPVSRYLIRVAVDRFPGDPQRSNRHHREHPLELDELALQASCGDGSAYERMHWRVKQDRDAFKEIWLLFENEEGRFPLYPGERTAVTYSYRVGEEKWGSWFQRAVRLPTRRMTVRIDLPQTLDPQVWGVETSMSAEETPLRTLIEKQTEGDRAIFTWTTDNPSLNARFRLQWRFRAVSSAPPALHLPTGAEGQPLAPRLASVGVVQWPPPAQREPTAGQLRATTNGRHPLRVRARRLDLPDEEEQARLIVADLTVALEEIGRLHPFNKGMGLAAPQLGVDAAAAVIRQPGRGEPFVLLNPVIVEESTAADEQPEGCLSYFDFRGWVRRPLRIVIEHQRFDGGRVVSTFERGLARLVGHEVDHLAGRLYVDRMPPDAPLVPLADYSSGPWVYDQQPLEQKAW
;
A
#
# COMPACT_ATOMS: atom_id res chain seq x y z
N MET A 1 32.37 -35.63 -19.71
CA MET A 1 31.74 -34.31 -19.52
C MET A 1 32.74 -33.25 -19.97
N ALA A 2 32.41 -32.45 -20.98
CA ALA A 2 33.34 -31.42 -21.46
C ALA A 2 33.46 -30.32 -20.40
N THR A 3 34.66 -30.11 -19.86
CA THR A 3 34.95 -29.01 -18.92
C THR A 3 34.70 -27.67 -19.61
N SER A 4 34.00 -26.74 -18.97
CA SER A 4 33.65 -25.47 -19.62
C SER A 4 34.89 -24.59 -19.83
N GLY A 5 34.82 -23.63 -20.75
CA GLY A 5 35.95 -22.73 -21.04
C GLY A 5 36.44 -21.97 -19.80
N ALA A 6 35.53 -21.50 -18.94
CA ALA A 6 35.93 -20.86 -17.68
C ALA A 6 36.40 -21.86 -16.61
N ASP A 7 36.07 -23.15 -16.70
CA ASP A 7 36.66 -24.17 -15.83
C ASP A 7 38.13 -24.37 -16.14
N ARG A 8 38.47 -24.47 -17.42
CA ARG A 8 39.86 -24.54 -17.86
C ARG A 8 40.64 -23.28 -17.51
N ALA A 9 40.03 -22.10 -17.63
CA ALA A 9 40.69 -20.84 -17.30
C ALA A 9 40.86 -20.65 -15.77
N ALA A 10 39.88 -21.07 -14.96
CA ALA A 10 40.01 -21.09 -13.51
C ALA A 10 41.09 -22.08 -13.04
N GLU A 11 41.18 -23.24 -13.69
CA GLU A 11 42.25 -24.22 -13.46
C GLU A 11 43.63 -23.66 -13.83
N ALA A 12 43.72 -22.92 -14.94
CA ALA A 12 44.95 -22.24 -15.34
C ALA A 12 45.38 -21.18 -14.31
N PHE A 13 44.45 -20.37 -13.79
CA PHE A 13 44.74 -19.42 -12.73
C PHE A 13 45.21 -20.12 -11.44
N ALA A 14 44.49 -21.15 -11.00
CA ALA A 14 44.81 -21.90 -9.79
C ALA A 14 46.21 -22.54 -9.87
N SER A 15 46.56 -23.07 -11.04
CA SER A 15 47.88 -23.67 -11.31
C SER A 15 48.99 -22.62 -11.29
N GLU A 16 48.78 -21.46 -11.92
CA GLU A 16 49.75 -20.36 -11.96
C GLU A 16 49.99 -19.77 -10.56
N LEU A 17 48.92 -19.62 -9.76
CA LEU A 17 49.00 -19.17 -8.37
C LEU A 17 49.83 -20.16 -7.53
N ALA A 18 49.54 -21.45 -7.63
CA ALA A 18 50.26 -22.49 -6.90
C ALA A 18 51.74 -22.49 -7.26
N ARG A 19 52.06 -22.36 -8.55
CA ARG A 19 53.44 -22.29 -9.06
C ARG A 19 54.20 -21.12 -8.43
N TRP A 20 53.71 -19.88 -8.58
CA TRP A 20 54.39 -18.70 -8.03
C TRP A 20 54.51 -18.73 -6.51
N ARG A 21 53.48 -19.20 -5.82
CA ARG A 21 53.54 -19.36 -4.35
C ARG A 21 54.64 -20.33 -3.95
N MET A 22 54.79 -21.46 -4.64
CA MET A 22 55.84 -22.44 -4.39
C MET A 22 57.23 -21.90 -4.76
N ASP A 23 57.37 -21.19 -5.89
CA ASP A 23 58.63 -20.57 -6.33
C ASP A 23 59.14 -19.52 -5.32
N ARG A 24 58.22 -18.83 -4.62
CA ARG A 24 58.55 -17.88 -3.55
C ARG A 24 58.68 -18.53 -2.17
N GLY A 25 58.61 -19.86 -2.08
CA GLY A 25 58.75 -20.60 -0.82
C GLY A 25 57.66 -20.30 0.21
N MET A 26 56.49 -19.81 -0.23
CA MET A 26 55.42 -19.39 0.68
C MET A 26 54.44 -20.54 0.96
N SER A 27 54.11 -20.74 2.22
CA SER A 27 52.94 -21.56 2.60
C SER A 27 51.64 -20.84 2.21
N LYS A 28 50.54 -21.59 2.03
CA LYS A 28 49.21 -21.01 1.77
C LYS A 28 48.79 -20.03 2.87
N LYS A 29 49.14 -20.35 4.13
CA LYS A 29 48.90 -19.51 5.30
C LYS A 29 49.66 -18.18 5.24
N GLN A 30 50.92 -18.20 4.82
CA GLN A 30 51.73 -16.98 4.69
C GLN A 30 51.22 -16.09 3.57
N LEU A 31 50.92 -16.66 2.39
CA LEU A 31 50.35 -15.89 1.28
C LEU A 31 49.02 -15.26 1.67
N ALA A 32 48.12 -16.03 2.28
CA ALA A 32 46.84 -15.53 2.75
C ALA A 32 47.01 -14.37 3.77
N GLY A 33 47.92 -14.54 4.74
CA GLY A 33 48.22 -13.52 5.74
C GLY A 33 48.72 -12.20 5.13
N LEU A 34 49.61 -12.26 4.14
CA LEU A 34 50.13 -11.08 3.44
C LEU A 34 49.07 -10.39 2.57
N MET A 35 48.10 -11.14 2.05
CA MET A 35 47.01 -10.61 1.25
C MET A 35 45.80 -10.15 2.09
N GLY A 36 45.76 -10.49 3.38
CA GLY A 36 44.64 -10.21 4.28
C GLY A 36 43.45 -11.18 4.13
N PHE A 37 43.71 -12.42 3.67
CA PHE A 37 42.72 -13.49 3.57
C PHE A 37 42.92 -14.57 4.64
N ASP A 38 41.87 -15.35 4.87
CA ASP A 38 41.98 -16.57 5.67
C ASP A 38 42.84 -17.63 4.94
N PRO A 39 43.71 -18.39 5.64
CA PRO A 39 44.53 -19.44 5.05
C PRO A 39 43.77 -20.48 4.21
N SER A 40 42.51 -20.76 4.55
CA SER A 40 41.63 -21.66 3.78
C SER A 40 41.33 -21.12 2.39
N TYR A 41 41.27 -19.80 2.23
CA TYR A 41 40.88 -19.14 0.97
C TYR A 41 41.87 -19.44 -0.16
N VAL A 42 43.18 -19.30 0.10
CA VAL A 42 44.24 -19.69 -0.86
C VAL A 42 44.13 -21.19 -1.20
N SER A 43 43.81 -22.02 -0.21
CA SER A 43 43.64 -23.46 -0.44
C SER A 43 42.38 -23.80 -1.26
N HIS A 44 41.32 -22.99 -1.18
CA HIS A 44 40.10 -23.18 -1.95
C HIS A 44 40.26 -22.72 -3.39
N ILE A 45 40.99 -21.62 -3.62
CA ILE A 45 41.34 -21.15 -4.96
C ILE A 45 42.21 -22.18 -5.67
N GLU A 46 43.32 -22.63 -5.04
CA GLU A 46 44.17 -23.67 -5.62
C GLU A 46 43.44 -25.02 -5.78
N GLY A 47 42.52 -25.31 -4.86
CA GLY A 47 41.68 -26.51 -4.90
C GLY A 47 40.51 -26.41 -5.87
N ARG A 48 40.35 -25.29 -6.58
CA ARG A 48 39.23 -25.01 -7.52
C ARG A 48 37.84 -25.07 -6.88
N ARG A 49 37.76 -24.96 -5.55
CA ARG A 49 36.51 -24.82 -4.79
C ARG A 49 35.97 -23.39 -4.84
N HIS A 50 36.86 -22.42 -5.03
CA HIS A 50 36.51 -21.03 -5.30
C HIS A 50 37.10 -20.57 -6.63
N ARG A 51 36.40 -19.65 -7.29
CA ARG A 51 36.89 -18.98 -8.49
C ARG A 51 37.81 -17.82 -8.10
N PRO A 52 38.83 -17.53 -8.92
CA PRO A 52 39.67 -16.37 -8.67
C PRO A 52 38.87 -15.10 -8.84
N THR A 53 39.20 -14.11 -8.02
CA THR A 53 38.51 -12.83 -7.98
C THR A 53 39.49 -11.71 -8.20
N GLU A 54 39.03 -10.55 -8.66
CA GLU A 54 39.92 -9.45 -9.04
C GLU A 54 40.80 -9.01 -7.86
N ASP A 55 40.19 -8.78 -6.69
CA ASP A 55 40.90 -8.36 -5.48
C ASP A 55 41.94 -9.42 -5.04
N PHE A 56 41.58 -10.70 -5.12
CA PHE A 56 42.51 -11.78 -4.84
C PHE A 56 43.66 -11.81 -5.85
N ALA A 57 43.37 -11.68 -7.15
CA ALA A 57 44.36 -11.69 -8.21
C ALA A 57 45.33 -10.50 -8.11
N ARG A 58 44.84 -9.28 -7.87
CA ARG A 58 45.67 -8.08 -7.70
C ARG A 58 46.55 -8.17 -6.46
N ARG A 59 46.02 -8.66 -5.34
CA ARG A 59 46.80 -8.84 -4.10
C ARG A 59 47.83 -9.95 -4.24
N ALA A 60 47.47 -11.05 -4.89
CA ALA A 60 48.41 -12.13 -5.18
C ALA A 60 49.52 -11.65 -6.12
N GLU A 61 49.19 -10.88 -7.15
CA GLU A 61 50.14 -10.25 -8.07
C GLU A 61 51.11 -9.33 -7.32
N ALA A 62 50.60 -8.47 -6.43
CA ALA A 62 51.41 -7.55 -5.64
C ALA A 62 52.33 -8.28 -4.64
N VAL A 63 51.82 -9.30 -3.95
CA VAL A 63 52.57 -10.05 -2.93
C VAL A 63 53.59 -11.00 -3.55
N LEU A 64 53.22 -11.68 -4.63
CA LEU A 64 54.09 -12.65 -5.32
C LEU A 64 54.97 -11.98 -6.38
N ALA A 65 54.72 -10.71 -6.72
CA ALA A 65 55.44 -9.94 -7.73
C ALA A 65 55.64 -10.73 -9.03
N THR A 66 54.52 -11.11 -9.67
CA THR A 66 54.51 -12.05 -10.82
C THR A 66 54.60 -11.37 -12.18
N ALA A 67 54.91 -10.07 -12.20
CA ALA A 67 55.06 -9.25 -13.40
C ALA A 67 53.85 -9.29 -14.36
N GLY A 68 52.65 -9.44 -13.80
CA GLY A 68 51.39 -9.48 -14.52
C GLY A 68 50.90 -10.87 -14.91
N ALA A 69 51.65 -11.95 -14.61
CA ALA A 69 51.28 -13.31 -15.00
C ALA A 69 49.96 -13.77 -14.37
N LEU A 70 49.77 -13.52 -13.07
CA LEU A 70 48.51 -13.85 -12.39
C LEU A 70 47.37 -12.97 -12.85
N TRP A 71 47.65 -11.69 -13.07
CA TRP A 71 46.69 -10.77 -13.64
C TRP A 71 46.20 -11.21 -15.02
N GLN A 72 47.11 -11.65 -15.90
CA GLN A 72 46.76 -12.16 -17.23
C GLN A 72 45.90 -13.43 -17.15
N ARG A 73 46.24 -14.38 -16.26
CA ARG A 73 45.40 -15.59 -16.06
C ARG A 73 44.00 -15.23 -15.54
N PHE A 74 43.91 -14.20 -14.69
CA PHE A 74 42.61 -13.71 -14.23
C PHE A 74 41.83 -13.05 -15.37
N GLN A 75 42.48 -12.25 -16.22
CA GLN A 75 41.85 -11.67 -17.41
C GLN A 75 41.36 -12.74 -18.38
N GLU A 76 42.13 -13.80 -18.64
CA GLU A 76 41.70 -14.93 -19.48
C GLU A 76 40.52 -15.70 -18.86
N PHE A 77 40.51 -15.86 -17.53
CA PHE A 77 39.38 -16.42 -16.81
C PHE A 77 38.12 -15.55 -16.96
N GLU A 78 38.27 -14.25 -16.77
CA GLU A 78 37.20 -13.29 -16.94
C GLU A 78 36.73 -13.25 -18.39
N GLU A 79 37.60 -13.27 -19.40
CA GLU A 79 37.22 -13.36 -20.81
C GLU A 79 36.47 -14.65 -21.14
N ALA A 80 36.91 -15.80 -20.60
CA ALA A 80 36.22 -17.08 -20.79
C ALA A 80 34.87 -17.16 -20.06
N ARG A 81 34.72 -16.39 -18.97
CA ARG A 81 33.46 -16.18 -18.24
C ARG A 81 32.54 -15.23 -19.01
N HIS A 82 33.08 -14.10 -19.46
CA HIS A 82 32.37 -13.05 -20.18
C HIS A 82 32.04 -13.44 -21.63
N GLY A 83 32.77 -14.34 -22.27
CA GLY A 83 32.42 -14.88 -23.59
C GLY A 83 31.10 -15.67 -23.59
N ARG A 84 30.70 -16.22 -22.44
CA ARG A 84 29.35 -16.79 -22.23
C ARG A 84 28.31 -15.72 -21.89
N SER A 85 28.73 -14.64 -21.20
CA SER A 85 27.85 -13.54 -20.84
C SER A 85 27.57 -12.58 -22.01
N ALA A 86 28.51 -12.38 -22.92
CA ALA A 86 28.41 -11.50 -24.08
C ALA A 86 27.40 -12.00 -25.12
N ALA A 87 27.18 -13.32 -25.20
CA ALA A 87 26.12 -13.90 -26.02
C ALA A 87 24.70 -13.59 -25.47
N LEU A 88 24.58 -13.18 -24.20
CA LEU A 88 23.33 -12.73 -23.57
C LEU A 88 23.24 -11.20 -23.37
N ILE A 89 24.35 -10.47 -23.52
CA ILE A 89 24.43 -9.03 -23.26
C ILE A 89 24.62 -8.29 -24.59
N ALA A 90 23.54 -8.16 -25.35
CA ALA A 90 23.42 -7.08 -26.32
C ALA A 90 22.50 -6.00 -25.73
N ARG A 91 23.10 -4.82 -25.48
CA ARG A 91 22.51 -3.48 -25.20
C ARG A 91 22.36 -3.07 -23.72
N ASP A 92 23.36 -2.36 -23.18
CA ASP A 92 23.32 -0.90 -22.99
C ASP A 92 24.61 -0.35 -22.34
N SER A 93 24.94 0.92 -22.67
CA SER A 93 26.19 1.62 -22.30
C SER A 93 26.41 1.82 -20.78
N PRO A 94 27.67 1.89 -20.31
CA PRO A 94 27.97 2.21 -18.91
C PRO A 94 27.47 3.61 -18.51
N MET A 95 26.94 3.73 -17.28
CA MET A 95 26.47 5.01 -16.73
C MET A 95 27.65 5.99 -16.53
N PRO A 96 27.45 7.30 -16.81
CA PRO A 96 28.47 8.31 -16.54
C PRO A 96 28.77 8.43 -15.03
N PRO A 97 30.04 8.57 -14.61
CA PRO A 97 30.46 8.64 -13.21
C PRO A 97 29.74 9.70 -12.36
N GLN A 98 29.26 10.77 -13.01
CA GLN A 98 28.52 11.87 -12.38
C GLN A 98 27.15 11.49 -11.79
N TRP A 99 26.62 10.28 -12.06
CA TRP A 99 25.35 9.78 -11.53
C TRP A 99 25.50 8.89 -10.28
N LEU A 100 26.73 8.69 -9.78
CA LEU A 100 27.00 7.85 -8.62
C LEU A 100 27.19 8.72 -7.37
N PRO A 101 26.37 8.56 -6.32
CA PRO A 101 26.64 9.18 -5.02
C PRO A 101 28.01 8.72 -4.49
N PRO A 102 28.75 9.56 -3.75
CA PRO A 102 30.00 9.16 -3.11
C PRO A 102 29.78 7.93 -2.23
N GLY A 103 30.51 6.84 -2.49
CA GLY A 103 30.49 5.63 -1.66
C GLY A 103 29.52 4.52 -2.09
N THR A 104 28.75 4.67 -3.17
CA THR A 104 27.93 3.57 -3.72
C THR A 104 28.10 3.46 -5.21
N GLY A 105 29.06 2.65 -5.63
CA GLY A 105 29.17 2.18 -7.02
C GLY A 105 28.13 1.12 -7.39
N LEU A 106 27.05 0.94 -6.62
CA LEU A 106 26.06 -0.11 -6.88
C LEU A 106 24.80 0.48 -7.51
N VAL A 107 24.41 -0.04 -8.67
CA VAL A 107 23.24 0.38 -9.44
C VAL A 107 22.21 -0.74 -9.44
N VAL A 108 20.94 -0.41 -9.24
CA VAL A 108 19.81 -1.32 -9.43
C VAL A 108 19.31 -1.15 -10.87
N GLU A 109 19.66 -2.07 -11.75
CA GLU A 109 19.21 -2.03 -13.14
C GLU A 109 17.70 -2.31 -13.25
N HIS A 110 17.21 -3.25 -12.44
CA HIS A 110 15.78 -3.56 -12.37
C HIS A 110 15.39 -3.99 -10.96
N GLU A 111 14.29 -3.45 -10.43
CA GLU A 111 13.65 -3.92 -9.20
C GLU A 111 12.26 -4.45 -9.53
N GLU A 112 11.95 -5.66 -9.05
CA GLU A 112 10.60 -6.22 -9.00
C GLU A 112 10.25 -6.49 -7.53
N ALA A 113 9.28 -5.77 -7.00
CA ALA A 113 8.78 -5.97 -5.64
C ALA A 113 7.33 -6.44 -5.69
N LEU A 114 7.06 -7.66 -5.21
CA LEU A 114 5.73 -8.24 -5.08
C LEU A 114 5.33 -8.26 -3.61
N LEU A 115 4.14 -7.76 -3.30
CA LEU A 115 3.43 -8.01 -2.04
C LEU A 115 2.22 -8.88 -2.32
N ALA A 116 2.15 -10.06 -1.73
CA ALA A 116 1.08 -11.02 -1.94
C ALA A 116 0.32 -11.27 -0.63
N TYR A 117 -0.99 -11.08 -0.62
CA TYR A 117 -1.83 -11.45 0.52
C TYR A 117 -2.31 -12.90 0.41
N ARG A 118 -2.05 -13.68 1.45
CA ARG A 118 -2.36 -15.12 1.59
C ARG A 118 -2.81 -15.39 3.02
N ASP A 119 -4.07 -15.78 3.19
CA ASP A 119 -4.60 -16.30 4.47
C ASP A 119 -4.23 -15.48 5.71
N GLY A 120 -4.51 -14.16 5.69
CA GLY A 120 -4.19 -13.26 6.81
C GLY A 120 -2.71 -12.88 6.93
N GLN A 121 -1.87 -13.23 5.94
CA GLN A 121 -0.46 -12.86 5.90
C GLN A 121 -0.09 -12.15 4.61
N TYR A 122 0.85 -11.24 4.71
CA TYR A 122 1.51 -10.59 3.58
C TYR A 122 2.88 -11.23 3.34
N VAL A 123 3.07 -11.82 2.17
CA VAL A 123 4.34 -12.36 1.70
C VAL A 123 4.94 -11.36 0.72
N THR A 124 6.08 -10.78 1.07
CA THR A 124 6.83 -9.90 0.18
C THR A 124 7.95 -10.67 -0.49
N THR A 125 8.09 -10.55 -1.81
CA THR A 125 9.27 -11.00 -2.56
C THR A 125 9.85 -9.83 -3.33
N VAL A 126 11.14 -9.58 -3.19
CA VAL A 126 11.84 -8.52 -3.93
C VAL A 126 13.00 -9.15 -4.69
N ARG A 127 13.06 -8.89 -5.99
CA ARG A 127 14.18 -9.22 -6.85
C ARG A 127 14.81 -7.93 -7.37
N ARG A 128 16.13 -7.83 -7.26
CA ARG A 128 16.91 -6.68 -7.75
C ARG A 128 18.07 -7.15 -8.61
N SER A 129 18.07 -6.76 -9.88
CA SER A 129 19.24 -6.86 -10.76
C SER A 129 20.22 -5.77 -10.40
N LEU A 130 21.37 -6.16 -9.86
CA LEU A 130 22.43 -5.28 -9.38
C LEU A 130 23.58 -5.25 -10.38
N TYR A 131 24.15 -4.07 -10.58
CA TYR A 131 25.39 -3.85 -11.32
C TYR A 131 26.38 -3.11 -10.43
N ASN A 132 27.59 -3.67 -10.24
CA ASN A 132 28.66 -2.99 -9.51
C ASN A 132 29.45 -2.09 -10.47
N ALA A 133 29.04 -0.82 -10.57
CA ALA A 133 29.77 0.27 -11.22
C ALA A 133 30.91 0.86 -10.36
N GLY A 134 31.18 0.30 -9.17
CA GLY A 134 32.21 0.76 -8.25
C GLY A 134 33.59 0.18 -8.54
N VAL A 135 34.54 0.54 -7.70
CA VAL A 135 35.93 0.03 -7.77
C VAL A 135 36.22 -1.05 -6.71
N ASP A 136 35.32 -1.21 -5.74
CA ASP A 136 35.46 -2.17 -4.64
C ASP A 136 34.44 -3.32 -4.76
N PRO A 137 34.78 -4.56 -4.33
CA PRO A 137 33.82 -5.65 -4.24
C PRO A 137 32.72 -5.38 -3.22
N VAL A 138 31.48 -5.72 -3.56
CA VAL A 138 30.33 -5.64 -2.66
C VAL A 138 30.13 -6.99 -1.97
N SER A 139 30.39 -7.05 -0.66
CA SER A 139 30.28 -8.27 0.14
C SER A 139 28.97 -8.40 0.91
N ARG A 140 28.16 -7.34 0.95
CA ARG A 140 26.86 -7.33 1.64
C ARG A 140 25.89 -6.32 1.05
N TYR A 141 24.60 -6.59 1.18
CA TYR A 141 23.51 -5.77 0.68
C TYR A 141 22.51 -5.45 1.79
N LEU A 142 22.21 -4.17 2.04
CA LEU A 142 21.29 -3.78 3.11
C LEU A 142 19.83 -3.87 2.64
N ILE A 143 19.01 -4.59 3.39
CA ILE A 143 17.55 -4.52 3.27
C ILE A 143 16.94 -3.96 4.55
N ARG A 144 15.74 -3.41 4.41
CA ARG A 144 14.93 -2.92 5.51
C ARG A 144 13.53 -3.49 5.37
N VAL A 145 13.07 -4.20 6.40
CA VAL A 145 11.68 -4.63 6.56
C VAL A 145 11.05 -3.69 7.57
N ALA A 146 10.08 -2.91 7.15
CA ALA A 146 9.38 -1.96 8.01
C ALA A 146 7.89 -2.10 7.74
N VAL A 147 7.13 -2.22 8.83
CA VAL A 147 5.68 -2.39 8.80
C VAL A 147 5.08 -1.34 9.70
N ASP A 148 3.85 -0.94 9.41
CA ASP A 148 3.08 -0.02 10.23
C ASP A 148 1.61 -0.30 9.96
N ARG A 149 0.85 -0.62 11.01
CA ARG A 149 -0.58 -0.85 10.87
C ARG A 149 -1.36 0.45 10.73
N PHE A 150 -0.84 1.55 11.29
CA PHE A 150 -1.53 2.83 11.45
C PHE A 150 -0.66 4.02 11.01
N PRO A 151 -0.13 4.07 9.78
CA PRO A 151 0.87 5.07 9.36
C PRO A 151 0.41 6.54 9.45
N GLY A 152 -0.90 6.80 9.62
CA GLY A 152 -1.46 8.13 9.85
C GLY A 152 -1.56 8.56 11.33
N ASP A 153 -1.27 7.67 12.28
CA ASP A 153 -1.35 7.92 13.73
C ASP A 153 -0.07 7.40 14.43
N PRO A 154 0.97 8.24 14.54
CA PRO A 154 2.25 7.83 15.12
C PRO A 154 2.15 7.34 16.57
N GLN A 155 1.21 7.86 17.36
CA GLN A 155 1.04 7.43 18.75
C GLN A 155 0.45 6.03 18.80
N ARG A 156 -0.58 5.75 17.99
CA ARG A 156 -1.15 4.41 17.84
C ARG A 156 -0.15 3.43 17.26
N SER A 157 0.62 3.80 16.23
CA SER A 157 1.69 2.95 15.69
C SER A 157 2.70 2.59 16.76
N ASN A 158 3.23 3.56 17.50
CA ASN A 158 4.23 3.31 18.55
C ASN A 158 3.71 2.42 19.69
N ARG A 159 2.42 2.51 20.02
CA ARG A 159 1.77 1.58 20.96
C ARG A 159 1.66 0.19 20.35
N HIS A 160 1.12 0.09 19.14
CA HIS A 160 0.94 -1.17 18.41
C HIS A 160 2.26 -1.93 18.21
N HIS A 161 3.35 -1.23 17.86
CA HIS A 161 4.66 -1.83 17.74
C HIS A 161 5.15 -2.46 19.05
N ARG A 162 4.91 -1.81 20.19
CA ARG A 162 5.30 -2.35 21.50
C ARG A 162 4.46 -3.55 21.92
N GLU A 163 3.19 -3.56 21.57
CA GLU A 163 2.24 -4.63 21.90
C GLU A 163 2.37 -5.83 20.94
N HIS A 164 2.74 -5.57 19.69
CA HIS A 164 2.88 -6.54 18.61
C HIS A 164 4.22 -6.34 17.88
N PRO A 165 5.37 -6.54 18.56
CA PRO A 165 6.68 -6.33 17.96
C PRO A 165 6.86 -7.21 16.74
N LEU A 166 7.46 -6.67 15.68
CA LEU A 166 7.90 -7.46 14.54
C LEU A 166 9.01 -8.40 15.03
N GLU A 167 8.82 -9.71 14.98
CA GLU A 167 9.84 -10.68 15.44
C GLU A 167 10.72 -11.13 14.27
N LEU A 168 11.99 -11.46 14.50
CA LEU A 168 12.86 -11.92 13.40
C LEU A 168 12.45 -13.28 12.86
N ASP A 169 12.07 -14.20 13.74
CA ASP A 169 11.73 -15.57 13.37
C ASP A 169 10.44 -15.64 12.56
N GLU A 170 9.48 -14.74 12.82
CA GLU A 170 8.20 -14.70 12.10
C GLU A 170 8.36 -14.24 10.65
N LEU A 171 9.43 -13.48 10.33
CA LEU A 171 9.70 -13.02 8.97
C LEU A 171 9.95 -14.19 8.03
N ALA A 172 10.44 -15.33 8.55
CA ALA A 172 10.90 -16.47 7.77
C ALA A 172 11.77 -16.03 6.58
N LEU A 173 12.71 -15.10 6.82
CA LEU A 173 13.48 -14.44 5.78
C LEU A 173 14.30 -15.45 4.97
N GLN A 174 14.13 -15.41 3.66
CA GLN A 174 14.96 -16.14 2.70
C GLN A 174 15.63 -15.15 1.77
N ALA A 175 16.88 -15.42 1.39
CA ALA A 175 17.63 -14.63 0.45
C ALA A 175 18.52 -15.51 -0.41
N SER A 176 18.65 -15.14 -1.68
CA SER A 176 19.52 -15.78 -2.65
C SER A 176 20.07 -14.76 -3.65
N CYS A 177 21.17 -15.09 -4.31
CA CYS A 177 21.69 -14.35 -5.46
C CYS A 177 21.96 -15.27 -6.65
N GLY A 178 21.84 -14.73 -7.86
CA GLY A 178 22.12 -15.45 -9.11
C GLY A 178 21.12 -15.11 -10.22
N ASP A 179 21.40 -15.57 -11.44
CA ASP A 179 20.51 -15.47 -12.59
C ASP A 179 20.06 -16.85 -13.09
N GLY A 180 18.81 -16.95 -13.53
CA GLY A 180 18.28 -18.19 -14.13
C GLY A 180 18.26 -19.40 -13.18
N SER A 181 19.05 -20.44 -13.48
CA SER A 181 18.98 -21.76 -12.84
C SER A 181 20.02 -21.99 -11.73
N ALA A 182 20.87 -21.00 -11.43
CA ALA A 182 21.93 -21.09 -10.42
C ALA A 182 21.71 -20.05 -9.31
N TYR A 183 20.80 -20.34 -8.39
CA TYR A 183 20.57 -19.51 -7.20
C TYR A 183 21.44 -19.99 -6.03
N GLU A 184 22.33 -19.12 -5.56
CA GLU A 184 23.10 -19.34 -4.33
C GLU A 184 22.33 -18.76 -3.16
N ARG A 185 22.10 -19.56 -2.11
CA ARG A 185 21.51 -19.06 -0.87
C ARG A 185 22.44 -18.02 -0.26
N MET A 186 21.90 -16.95 0.32
CA MET A 186 22.68 -15.94 1.03
C MET A 186 22.46 -16.07 2.53
N HIS A 187 23.54 -16.06 3.30
CA HIS A 187 23.45 -15.79 4.73
C HIS A 187 23.02 -14.35 4.97
N TRP A 188 22.53 -14.08 6.19
CA TRP A 188 22.15 -12.73 6.57
C TRP A 188 22.51 -12.45 8.03
N ARG A 189 22.67 -11.17 8.35
CA ARG A 189 22.96 -10.71 9.70
C ARG A 189 22.17 -9.46 10.03
N VAL A 190 21.54 -9.44 11.20
CA VAL A 190 20.83 -8.26 11.69
C VAL A 190 21.81 -7.13 11.93
N LYS A 191 21.49 -5.95 11.38
CA LYS A 191 22.19 -4.70 11.63
C LYS A 191 21.50 -3.92 12.74
N GLN A 192 20.17 -3.83 12.66
CA GLN A 192 19.36 -3.14 13.65
C GLN A 192 18.05 -3.88 13.85
N ASP A 193 17.72 -4.08 15.12
CA ASP A 193 16.54 -4.77 15.57
C ASP A 193 15.64 -3.80 16.35
N ARG A 194 14.44 -3.52 15.82
CA ARG A 194 13.44 -2.65 16.44
C ARG A 194 12.05 -3.25 16.27
N ASP A 195 11.16 -2.95 17.19
CA ASP A 195 9.77 -3.40 17.16
C ASP A 195 9.04 -3.03 15.84
N ALA A 196 9.37 -1.86 15.29
CA ALA A 196 8.76 -1.34 14.06
C ALA A 196 9.47 -1.76 12.77
N PHE A 197 10.73 -2.19 12.84
CA PHE A 197 11.50 -2.53 11.65
C PHE A 197 12.74 -3.36 11.95
N LYS A 198 13.19 -4.12 10.96
CA LYS A 198 14.50 -4.77 10.93
C LYS A 198 15.36 -4.20 9.81
N GLU A 199 16.61 -3.90 10.11
CA GLU A 199 17.66 -3.69 9.09
C GLU A 199 18.56 -4.91 9.07
N ILE A 200 18.71 -5.51 7.89
CA ILE A 200 19.37 -6.81 7.73
C ILE A 200 20.38 -6.71 6.59
N TRP A 201 21.62 -7.12 6.86
CA TRP A 201 22.62 -7.34 5.84
C TRP A 201 22.40 -8.71 5.22
N LEU A 202 22.09 -8.76 3.93
CA LEU A 202 22.25 -9.96 3.12
C LEU A 202 23.73 -10.07 2.78
N LEU A 203 24.34 -11.21 3.02
CA LEU A 203 25.77 -11.43 2.85
C LEU A 203 25.98 -12.21 1.56
N PHE A 204 26.92 -11.77 0.73
CA PHE A 204 27.38 -12.53 -0.42
C PHE A 204 28.30 -13.68 0.07
N GLU A 205 27.75 -14.52 0.94
CA GLU A 205 28.37 -15.70 1.51
C GLU A 205 27.30 -16.73 1.91
N ASN A 206 27.70 -18.00 1.95
CA ASN A 206 26.89 -19.14 2.39
C ASN A 206 27.79 -20.21 3.02
N GLU A 207 27.25 -21.42 3.23
CA GLU A 207 28.00 -22.56 3.77
C GLU A 207 29.19 -22.98 2.91
N GLU A 208 29.12 -22.77 1.59
CA GLU A 208 30.16 -23.14 0.63
C GLU A 208 31.28 -22.10 0.60
N GLY A 209 30.99 -20.83 0.88
CA GLY A 209 31.99 -19.77 1.05
C GLY A 209 31.48 -18.38 0.70
N ARG A 210 32.40 -17.47 0.36
CA ARG A 210 32.10 -16.08 -0.01
C ARG A 210 32.11 -15.90 -1.53
N PHE A 211 31.17 -15.11 -2.04
CA PHE A 211 30.98 -14.79 -3.45
C PHE A 211 30.64 -13.29 -3.64
N PRO A 212 31.53 -12.36 -3.24
CA PRO A 212 31.26 -10.92 -3.39
C PRO A 212 30.92 -10.55 -4.83
N LEU A 213 30.10 -9.51 -5.00
CA LEU A 213 29.84 -8.92 -6.32
C LEU A 213 31.00 -7.98 -6.70
N TYR A 214 31.85 -8.39 -7.62
CA TYR A 214 33.04 -7.65 -8.03
C TYR A 214 32.71 -6.49 -8.98
N PRO A 215 33.60 -5.49 -9.09
CA PRO A 215 33.48 -4.41 -10.08
C PRO A 215 33.16 -4.94 -11.48
N GLY A 216 32.22 -4.29 -12.18
CA GLY A 216 31.77 -4.67 -13.53
C GLY A 216 30.78 -5.83 -13.58
N GLU A 217 30.59 -6.58 -12.49
CA GLU A 217 29.70 -7.73 -12.47
C GLU A 217 28.23 -7.35 -12.30
N ARG A 218 27.36 -8.30 -12.71
CA ARG A 218 25.92 -8.26 -12.47
C ARG A 218 25.48 -9.51 -11.75
N THR A 219 24.46 -9.36 -10.91
CA THR A 219 23.76 -10.48 -10.28
C THR A 219 22.34 -10.04 -9.95
N ALA A 220 21.40 -10.98 -9.76
CA ALA A 220 20.11 -10.66 -9.18
C ALA A 220 20.08 -11.13 -7.72
N VAL A 221 19.80 -10.21 -6.79
CA VAL A 221 19.51 -10.55 -5.40
C VAL A 221 18.01 -10.69 -5.23
N THR A 222 17.56 -11.82 -4.71
CA THR A 222 16.15 -12.08 -4.39
C THR A 222 16.02 -12.32 -2.90
N TYR A 223 15.06 -11.66 -2.25
CA TYR A 223 14.72 -11.93 -0.86
C TYR A 223 13.22 -11.93 -0.64
N SER A 224 12.77 -12.77 0.28
CA SER A 224 11.36 -12.87 0.66
C SER A 224 11.17 -12.95 2.16
N TYR A 225 10.10 -12.35 2.65
CA TYR A 225 9.70 -12.40 4.04
C TYR A 225 8.18 -12.36 4.16
N ARG A 226 7.64 -12.78 5.30
CA ARG A 226 6.21 -12.73 5.60
C ARG A 226 5.94 -11.90 6.84
N VAL A 227 4.75 -11.32 6.93
CA VAL A 227 4.27 -10.61 8.11
C VAL A 227 2.75 -10.81 8.20
N GLY A 228 2.24 -11.00 9.41
CA GLY A 228 0.80 -11.07 9.64
C GLY A 228 0.07 -9.74 9.37
N GLU A 229 -1.19 -9.82 8.96
CA GLU A 229 -2.03 -8.65 8.67
C GLU A 229 -2.31 -7.78 9.90
N GLU A 230 -2.19 -8.33 11.10
CA GLU A 230 -2.31 -7.61 12.35
C GLU A 230 -1.17 -6.58 12.53
N LYS A 231 0.00 -6.80 11.91
CA LYS A 231 1.17 -5.90 11.99
C LYS A 231 1.31 -4.98 10.77
N TRP A 232 0.74 -5.35 9.62
CA TRP A 232 0.87 -4.61 8.37
C TRP A 232 -0.45 -3.95 7.95
N GLY A 233 -0.46 -2.62 7.80
CA GLY A 233 -1.58 -1.86 7.25
C GLY A 233 -1.74 -2.02 5.74
N SER A 234 -2.79 -1.42 5.17
CA SER A 234 -3.12 -1.54 3.75
C SER A 234 -2.26 -0.64 2.85
N TRP A 235 -0.94 -0.79 2.94
CA TRP A 235 0.03 -0.04 2.16
C TRP A 235 1.33 -0.82 1.91
N PHE A 236 2.00 -0.53 0.79
CA PHE A 236 3.32 -1.06 0.45
C PHE A 236 4.19 0.06 -0.11
N GLN A 237 5.33 0.31 0.53
CA GLN A 237 6.22 1.42 0.16
C GLN A 237 7.59 0.94 -0.30
N ARG A 238 8.08 1.49 -1.40
CA ARG A 238 9.45 1.33 -1.90
C ARG A 238 10.19 2.66 -1.82
N ALA A 239 11.36 2.65 -1.19
CA ALA A 239 12.25 3.82 -1.13
C ALA A 239 13.45 3.61 -2.04
N VAL A 240 13.74 4.58 -2.90
CA VAL A 240 14.88 4.55 -3.83
C VAL A 240 16.14 4.96 -3.07
N ARG A 241 16.95 3.98 -2.66
CA ARG A 241 18.18 4.21 -1.87
C ARG A 241 19.47 4.08 -2.68
N LEU A 242 19.38 3.50 -3.88
CA LEU A 242 20.46 3.36 -4.83
C LEU A 242 19.97 3.89 -6.19
N PRO A 243 20.88 4.36 -7.06
CA PRO A 243 20.54 4.65 -8.45
C PRO A 243 19.78 3.46 -9.06
N THR A 244 18.54 3.71 -9.52
CA THR A 244 17.64 2.67 -10.01
C THR A 244 17.18 3.04 -11.42
N ARG A 245 17.34 2.14 -12.39
CA ARG A 245 16.92 2.39 -13.79
C ARG A 245 15.45 2.09 -14.02
N ARG A 246 14.93 1.00 -13.44
CA ARG A 246 13.51 0.63 -13.54
C ARG A 246 13.04 -0.02 -12.26
N MET A 247 11.85 0.35 -11.80
CA MET A 247 11.19 -0.24 -10.65
C MET A 247 9.77 -0.67 -11.02
N THR A 248 9.45 -1.91 -10.68
CA THR A 248 8.13 -2.52 -10.82
C THR A 248 7.64 -2.92 -9.43
N VAL A 249 6.43 -2.48 -9.06
CA VAL A 249 5.75 -2.86 -7.83
C VAL A 249 4.48 -3.62 -8.20
N ARG A 250 4.32 -4.82 -7.62
CA ARG A 250 3.14 -5.66 -7.79
C ARG A 250 2.45 -5.86 -6.45
N ILE A 251 1.13 -5.69 -6.40
CA ILE A 251 0.30 -6.08 -5.27
C ILE A 251 -0.63 -7.19 -5.75
N ASP A 252 -0.54 -8.37 -5.14
CA ASP A 252 -1.37 -9.52 -5.44
C ASP A 252 -2.34 -9.75 -4.28
N LEU A 253 -3.61 -9.49 -4.54
CA LEU A 253 -4.70 -9.54 -3.56
C LEU A 253 -5.78 -10.54 -4.01
N PRO A 254 -6.53 -11.17 -3.09
CA PRO A 254 -7.64 -12.03 -3.49
C PRO A 254 -8.71 -11.19 -4.19
N GLN A 255 -9.12 -11.60 -5.39
CA GLN A 255 -10.18 -10.95 -6.14
C GLN A 255 -11.51 -11.00 -5.39
N THR A 256 -11.74 -12.03 -4.60
CA THR A 256 -12.94 -12.20 -3.77
C THR A 256 -13.14 -11.08 -2.76
N LEU A 257 -12.06 -10.38 -2.37
CA LEU A 257 -12.11 -9.21 -1.49
C LEU A 257 -12.34 -7.88 -2.25
N ASP A 258 -12.61 -7.94 -3.55
CA ASP A 258 -12.76 -6.81 -4.48
C ASP A 258 -11.78 -5.65 -4.18
N PRO A 259 -10.47 -5.90 -4.33
CA PRO A 259 -9.45 -4.92 -3.97
C PRO A 259 -9.46 -3.71 -4.91
N GLN A 260 -9.23 -2.53 -4.32
CA GLN A 260 -8.90 -1.30 -5.03
C GLN A 260 -7.53 -0.82 -4.58
N VAL A 261 -6.64 -0.52 -5.52
CA VAL A 261 -5.27 -0.06 -5.27
C VAL A 261 -5.07 1.32 -5.90
N TRP A 262 -4.46 2.24 -5.15
CA TRP A 262 -3.99 3.53 -5.63
C TRP A 262 -2.57 3.76 -5.10
N GLY A 263 -1.93 4.87 -5.47
CA GLY A 263 -0.62 5.17 -4.91
C GLY A 263 -0.21 6.62 -5.01
N VAL A 264 0.84 6.93 -4.26
CA VAL A 264 1.47 8.25 -4.16
C VAL A 264 3.00 8.15 -4.26
N GLU A 265 3.62 9.20 -4.77
CA GLU A 265 5.06 9.46 -4.76
C GLU A 265 5.36 10.63 -3.82
N THR A 266 6.35 10.46 -2.95
CA THR A 266 6.95 11.52 -2.13
C THR A 266 8.37 11.77 -2.61
N SER A 267 8.67 13.01 -3.01
CA SER A 267 10.01 13.46 -3.40
C SER A 267 10.74 14.17 -2.25
N MET A 268 11.93 14.75 -2.52
CA MET A 268 12.69 15.52 -1.53
C MET A 268 11.93 16.74 -0.96
N SER A 269 10.89 17.24 -1.65
CA SER A 269 10.03 18.32 -1.16
C SER A 269 9.05 17.91 -0.05
N ALA A 270 8.99 16.62 0.29
CA ALA A 270 8.07 16.02 1.28
C ALA A 270 6.56 16.14 0.98
N GLU A 271 6.18 16.68 -0.19
CA GLU A 271 4.79 16.67 -0.66
C GLU A 271 4.44 15.31 -1.28
N GLU A 272 3.30 14.73 -0.87
CA GLU A 272 2.75 13.53 -1.50
C GLU A 272 1.97 13.91 -2.76
N THR A 273 2.33 13.29 -3.89
CA THR A 273 1.67 13.50 -5.18
C THR A 273 1.18 12.17 -5.74
N PRO A 274 0.08 12.10 -6.51
CA PRO A 274 -0.35 10.86 -7.16
C PRO A 274 0.75 10.28 -8.07
N LEU A 275 0.80 8.95 -8.18
CA LEU A 275 1.72 8.30 -9.11
C LEU A 275 1.50 8.80 -10.55
N ARG A 276 2.60 9.10 -11.24
CA ARG A 276 2.58 9.66 -12.61
C ARG A 276 2.11 8.66 -13.66
N THR A 277 2.35 7.38 -13.41
CA THR A 277 1.96 6.26 -14.29
C THR A 277 0.82 5.49 -13.64
N LEU A 278 -0.08 4.96 -14.47
CA LEU A 278 -1.25 4.22 -14.02
C LEU A 278 -0.84 2.88 -13.39
N ILE A 279 -1.68 2.41 -12.48
CA ILE A 279 -1.60 1.05 -11.93
C ILE A 279 -2.49 0.15 -12.78
N GLU A 280 -1.90 -0.85 -13.42
CA GLU A 280 -2.62 -1.83 -14.24
C GLU A 280 -3.17 -2.95 -13.37
N LYS A 281 -4.47 -3.25 -13.50
CA LYS A 281 -5.11 -4.41 -12.84
C LYS A 281 -5.23 -5.55 -13.83
N GLN A 282 -4.67 -6.70 -13.49
CA GLN A 282 -4.85 -7.97 -14.18
C GLN A 282 -5.55 -8.95 -13.23
N THR A 283 -6.40 -9.81 -13.79
CA THR A 283 -7.13 -10.81 -13.02
C THR A 283 -6.73 -12.19 -13.49
N GLU A 284 -6.20 -13.01 -12.58
CA GLU A 284 -5.74 -14.36 -12.85
C GLU A 284 -6.41 -15.32 -11.85
N GLY A 285 -7.41 -16.09 -12.31
CA GLY A 285 -8.16 -16.98 -11.43
C GLY A 285 -8.92 -16.21 -10.35
N ASP A 286 -8.61 -16.48 -9.08
CA ASP A 286 -9.18 -15.81 -7.90
C ASP A 286 -8.30 -14.66 -7.39
N ARG A 287 -7.30 -14.24 -8.17
CA ARG A 287 -6.31 -13.22 -7.81
C ARG A 287 -6.46 -11.96 -8.65
N ALA A 288 -6.36 -10.81 -7.99
CA ALA A 288 -6.25 -9.49 -8.61
C ALA A 288 -4.83 -8.97 -8.41
N ILE A 289 -4.08 -8.87 -9.52
CA ILE A 289 -2.68 -8.44 -9.55
C ILE A 289 -2.63 -7.00 -10.07
N PHE A 290 -2.14 -6.09 -9.23
CA PHE A 290 -1.96 -4.68 -9.55
C PHE A 290 -0.48 -4.42 -9.82
N THR A 291 -0.15 -3.99 -11.02
CA THR A 291 1.24 -3.71 -11.44
C THR A 291 1.42 -2.22 -11.70
N TRP A 292 2.45 -1.64 -11.08
CA TRP A 292 2.88 -0.27 -11.33
C TRP A 292 4.36 -0.25 -11.67
N THR A 293 4.75 0.54 -12.68
CA THR A 293 6.12 0.63 -13.17
C THR A 293 6.55 2.08 -13.33
N THR A 294 7.81 2.37 -13.03
CA THR A 294 8.47 3.64 -13.31
C THR A 294 9.91 3.45 -13.78
N ASP A 295 10.37 4.37 -14.62
CA ASP A 295 11.72 4.41 -15.18
C ASP A 295 12.49 5.60 -14.59
N ASN A 296 13.75 5.37 -14.25
CA ASN A 296 14.69 6.32 -13.67
C ASN A 296 14.13 7.12 -12.48
N PRO A 297 13.56 6.46 -11.45
CA PRO A 297 13.02 7.19 -10.31
C PRO A 297 14.12 7.96 -9.55
N SER A 298 13.76 9.15 -9.07
CA SER A 298 14.67 10.02 -8.34
C SER A 298 15.24 9.35 -7.08
N LEU A 299 16.53 9.56 -6.81
CA LEU A 299 17.15 9.09 -5.57
C LEU A 299 16.42 9.70 -4.36
N ASN A 300 16.22 8.90 -3.32
CA ASN A 300 15.45 9.21 -2.10
C ASN A 300 13.93 9.34 -2.28
N ALA A 301 13.40 9.20 -3.50
CA ALA A 301 11.95 9.14 -3.70
C ALA A 301 11.34 7.93 -2.98
N ARG A 302 10.08 8.06 -2.56
CA ARG A 302 9.29 7.01 -1.94
C ARG A 302 8.00 6.83 -2.73
N PHE A 303 7.73 5.60 -3.15
CA PHE A 303 6.50 5.24 -3.82
C PHE A 303 5.68 4.37 -2.88
N ARG A 304 4.46 4.79 -2.55
CA ARG A 304 3.56 4.05 -1.67
C ARG A 304 2.32 3.68 -2.45
N LEU A 305 2.09 2.38 -2.62
CA LEU A 305 0.81 1.83 -3.06
C LEU A 305 -0.04 1.58 -1.82
N GLN A 306 -1.33 1.88 -1.89
CA GLN A 306 -2.31 1.70 -0.83
C GLN A 306 -3.49 0.93 -1.40
N TRP A 307 -4.16 0.17 -0.55
CA TRP A 307 -5.36 -0.54 -0.97
C TRP A 307 -6.47 -0.53 0.06
N ARG A 308 -7.65 -0.89 -0.39
CA ARG A 308 -8.77 -1.29 0.44
C ARG A 308 -9.44 -2.50 -0.20
N PHE A 309 -9.98 -3.37 0.64
CA PHE A 309 -10.92 -4.39 0.21
C PHE A 309 -12.31 -3.79 0.25
N ARG A 310 -13.14 -4.11 -0.74
CA ARG A 310 -14.57 -3.88 -0.60
C ARG A 310 -15.08 -4.96 0.35
N ALA A 311 -15.87 -4.59 1.35
CA ALA A 311 -16.34 -5.54 2.35
C ALA A 311 -16.95 -6.78 1.66
N VAL A 312 -16.44 -7.97 1.98
CA VAL A 312 -17.11 -9.22 1.63
C VAL A 312 -18.38 -9.27 2.46
N SER A 313 -19.49 -8.85 1.86
CA SER A 313 -20.80 -9.13 2.41
C SER A 313 -20.95 -10.65 2.47
N SER A 314 -21.16 -11.20 3.66
CA SER A 314 -21.70 -12.55 3.83
C SER A 314 -23.16 -12.56 3.37
N ALA A 315 -23.36 -12.55 2.05
CA ALA A 315 -24.65 -12.71 1.38
C ALA A 315 -24.43 -13.63 0.16
N PRO A 316 -25.38 -14.53 -0.17
CA PRO A 316 -25.19 -15.60 -1.15
C PRO A 316 -24.94 -15.05 -2.56
N PRO A 317 -24.32 -15.82 -3.47
CA PRO A 317 -23.63 -15.27 -4.64
C PRO A 317 -24.63 -14.65 -5.62
N ALA A 318 -24.38 -13.42 -6.03
CA ALA A 318 -25.14 -12.76 -7.09
C ALA A 318 -24.39 -12.89 -8.42
N LEU A 319 -25.16 -13.37 -9.41
CA LEU A 319 -24.84 -13.57 -10.82
C LEU A 319 -24.11 -12.39 -11.49
N HIS A 320 -23.34 -12.74 -12.53
CA HIS A 320 -22.80 -11.85 -13.55
C HIS A 320 -23.75 -10.69 -13.90
N LEU A 321 -23.22 -9.47 -13.89
CA LEU A 321 -23.82 -8.33 -14.59
C LEU A 321 -23.05 -8.08 -15.89
N PRO A 322 -23.75 -8.01 -17.05
CA PRO A 322 -23.12 -7.64 -18.31
C PRO A 322 -22.81 -6.13 -18.32
N THR A 323 -21.73 -5.80 -19.02
CA THR A 323 -21.31 -4.45 -19.36
C THR A 323 -22.37 -3.71 -20.19
N GLY A 324 -22.70 -2.49 -19.76
CA GLY A 324 -23.30 -1.44 -20.59
C GLY A 324 -24.72 -1.03 -20.18
N ALA A 325 -24.90 0.23 -19.76
CA ALA A 325 -26.09 1.04 -20.02
C ALA A 325 -25.93 2.45 -19.39
N GLU A 326 -25.49 3.42 -20.19
CA GLU A 326 -25.91 4.80 -19.96
C GLU A 326 -27.44 4.85 -20.04
N GLY A 327 -28.11 5.40 -19.02
CA GLY A 327 -29.57 5.57 -18.99
C GLY A 327 -30.35 4.87 -17.86
N GLN A 328 -29.70 4.17 -16.91
CA GLN A 328 -30.42 3.63 -15.75
C GLN A 328 -30.73 4.72 -14.69
N PRO A 329 -31.90 4.66 -14.01
CA PRO A 329 -32.22 5.53 -12.87
C PRO A 329 -31.13 5.47 -11.80
N LEU A 330 -30.89 6.57 -11.08
CA LEU A 330 -29.81 6.63 -10.11
C LEU A 330 -30.08 5.74 -8.88
N ALA A 331 -31.34 5.45 -8.54
CA ALA A 331 -31.70 4.62 -7.39
C ALA A 331 -31.11 3.18 -7.42
N PRO A 332 -31.21 2.40 -8.52
CA PRO A 332 -30.47 1.14 -8.68
C PRO A 332 -28.96 1.26 -8.51
N ARG A 333 -28.37 2.38 -8.97
CA ARG A 333 -26.93 2.65 -8.84
C ARG A 333 -26.55 3.00 -7.40
N LEU A 334 -27.40 3.72 -6.67
CA LEU A 334 -27.24 3.99 -5.24
C LEU A 334 -27.40 2.71 -4.41
N ALA A 335 -28.36 1.84 -4.77
CA ALA A 335 -28.49 0.51 -4.18
C ALA A 335 -27.22 -0.34 -4.41
N SER A 336 -26.60 -0.24 -5.59
CA SER A 336 -25.36 -0.96 -5.92
C SER A 336 -24.13 -0.54 -5.11
N VAL A 337 -24.17 0.64 -4.47
CA VAL A 337 -23.15 1.11 -3.51
C VAL A 337 -23.59 0.95 -2.05
N GLY A 338 -24.64 0.15 -1.81
CA GLY A 338 -25.09 -0.24 -0.47
C GLY A 338 -26.10 0.71 0.18
N VAL A 339 -26.57 1.75 -0.53
CA VAL A 339 -27.59 2.65 0.02
C VAL A 339 -28.95 1.95 0.01
N VAL A 340 -29.47 1.67 1.20
CA VAL A 340 -30.82 1.12 1.42
C VAL A 340 -31.84 2.07 0.79
N GLN A 341 -32.61 1.55 -0.17
CA GLN A 341 -33.63 2.30 -0.90
C GLN A 341 -35.01 2.17 -0.23
N TRP A 342 -35.72 3.29 -0.12
CA TRP A 342 -37.12 3.36 0.30
C TRP A 342 -38.04 3.20 -0.92
N PRO A 343 -39.07 2.34 -0.85
CA PRO A 343 -39.92 2.06 -2.00
C PRO A 343 -40.74 3.29 -2.45
N PRO A 344 -41.05 3.42 -3.75
CA PRO A 344 -41.90 4.49 -4.28
C PRO A 344 -43.32 4.47 -3.69
N PRO A 345 -44.08 5.59 -3.79
CA PRO A 345 -45.40 5.73 -3.15
C PRO A 345 -46.44 4.71 -3.64
N ALA A 346 -46.28 4.17 -4.85
CA ALA A 346 -47.16 3.18 -5.46
C ALA A 346 -46.91 1.73 -4.97
N GLN A 347 -45.82 1.48 -4.22
CA GLN A 347 -45.40 0.15 -3.77
C GLN A 347 -45.25 0.11 -2.24
N ARG A 348 -46.30 0.53 -1.51
CA ARG A 348 -46.29 0.54 -0.03
C ARG A 348 -46.29 -0.84 0.62
N GLU A 349 -46.52 -1.91 -0.15
CA GLU A 349 -46.32 -3.29 0.30
C GLU A 349 -44.95 -3.81 -0.18
N PRO A 350 -44.02 -4.16 0.73
CA PRO A 350 -42.72 -4.68 0.34
C PRO A 350 -42.87 -6.06 -0.31
N THR A 351 -42.24 -6.26 -1.46
CA THR A 351 -42.18 -7.60 -2.08
C THR A 351 -41.19 -8.49 -1.33
N ALA A 352 -41.40 -9.82 -1.35
CA ALA A 352 -40.61 -10.82 -0.61
C ALA A 352 -39.08 -10.73 -0.82
N GLY A 353 -38.60 -10.11 -1.91
CA GLY A 353 -37.18 -9.86 -2.17
C GLY A 353 -36.60 -8.61 -1.47
N GLN A 354 -37.44 -7.64 -1.10
CA GLN A 354 -37.05 -6.39 -0.39
C GLN A 354 -37.03 -6.55 1.13
N LEU A 355 -37.57 -7.67 1.65
CA LEU A 355 -37.69 -7.98 3.07
C LEU A 355 -36.40 -8.48 3.75
N ARG A 356 -35.29 -8.58 3.01
CA ARG A 356 -34.02 -9.13 3.53
C ARG A 356 -33.31 -8.26 4.56
N ALA A 357 -33.76 -7.03 4.79
CA ALA A 357 -33.24 -6.14 5.81
C ALA A 357 -34.37 -5.64 6.71
N THR A 358 -35.04 -6.53 7.46
CA THR A 358 -35.95 -6.08 8.51
C THR A 358 -35.40 -6.47 9.87
N THR A 359 -35.09 -5.47 10.70
CA THR A 359 -34.86 -5.70 12.13
C THR A 359 -36.23 -5.76 12.79
N ASN A 360 -36.65 -6.93 13.27
CA ASN A 360 -37.97 -7.14 13.89
C ASN A 360 -39.18 -6.76 13.00
N GLY A 361 -39.10 -6.99 11.68
CA GLY A 361 -40.20 -6.73 10.75
C GLY A 361 -40.41 -5.26 10.35
N ARG A 362 -39.49 -4.35 10.74
CA ARG A 362 -39.51 -2.94 10.34
C ARG A 362 -38.34 -2.62 9.40
N HIS A 363 -38.59 -1.75 8.43
CA HIS A 363 -37.59 -1.29 7.47
C HIS A 363 -36.43 -0.56 8.20
N PRO A 364 -35.15 -0.71 7.81
CA PRO A 364 -34.01 -0.20 8.59
C PRO A 364 -34.03 1.32 8.74
N LEU A 365 -34.44 2.03 7.67
CA LEU A 365 -34.63 3.49 7.69
C LEU A 365 -35.75 3.98 8.64
N ARG A 366 -36.55 3.06 9.21
CA ARG A 366 -37.66 3.35 10.14
C ARG A 366 -37.38 2.90 11.56
N VAL A 367 -36.18 2.40 11.82
CA VAL A 367 -35.73 2.00 13.16
C VAL A 367 -34.83 3.10 13.70
N ARG A 368 -35.03 3.47 14.97
CA ARG A 368 -34.13 4.40 15.65
C ARG A 368 -32.78 3.72 15.85
N ALA A 369 -31.72 4.38 15.41
CA ALA A 369 -30.38 3.83 15.46
C ALA A 369 -29.88 3.66 16.91
N ARG A 370 -29.18 2.57 17.16
CA ARG A 370 -28.54 2.29 18.45
C ARG A 370 -27.44 3.32 18.74
N ARG A 371 -27.42 3.85 19.95
CA ARG A 371 -26.29 4.68 20.41
C ARG A 371 -25.03 3.83 20.56
N LEU A 372 -23.91 4.39 20.12
CA LEU A 372 -22.58 3.82 20.35
C LEU A 372 -22.17 4.07 21.81
N ASP A 373 -21.61 3.07 22.45
CA ASP A 373 -21.07 3.16 23.80
C ASP A 373 -19.62 3.64 23.73
N LEU A 374 -19.39 4.94 23.84
CA LEU A 374 -18.06 5.55 23.69
C LEU A 374 -17.48 5.94 25.05
N PRO A 375 -16.19 5.64 25.33
CA PRO A 375 -15.14 5.25 24.37
C PRO A 375 -15.03 3.75 24.03
N ASP A 376 -15.78 2.85 24.68
CA ASP A 376 -15.56 1.40 24.56
C ASP A 376 -15.75 0.85 23.13
N GLU A 377 -16.63 1.46 22.34
CA GLU A 377 -16.88 1.16 20.92
C GLU A 377 -16.16 2.14 19.96
N GLU A 378 -15.07 2.79 20.40
CA GLU A 378 -14.31 3.75 19.57
C GLU A 378 -13.89 3.16 18.22
N GLU A 379 -13.33 1.94 18.21
CA GLU A 379 -12.88 1.29 16.98
C GLU A 379 -14.05 1.04 16.02
N GLN A 380 -15.16 0.53 16.55
CA GLN A 380 -16.38 0.30 15.78
C GLN A 380 -16.93 1.61 15.21
N ALA A 381 -16.95 2.69 15.99
CA ALA A 381 -17.37 4.01 15.54
C ALA A 381 -16.48 4.54 14.40
N ARG A 382 -15.15 4.34 14.47
CA ARG A 382 -14.22 4.74 13.41
C ARG A 382 -14.44 3.95 12.12
N LEU A 383 -14.69 2.65 12.21
CA LEU A 383 -15.03 1.82 11.04
C LEU A 383 -16.32 2.28 10.38
N ILE A 384 -17.37 2.52 11.16
CA ILE A 384 -18.66 3.01 10.64
C ILE A 384 -18.49 4.37 9.95
N VAL A 385 -17.74 5.30 10.54
CA VAL A 385 -17.47 6.61 9.93
C VAL A 385 -16.64 6.48 8.65
N ALA A 386 -15.68 5.56 8.61
CA ALA A 386 -14.91 5.29 7.39
C ALA A 386 -15.81 4.74 6.27
N ASP A 387 -16.69 3.78 6.57
CA ASP A 387 -17.64 3.21 5.61
C ASP A 387 -18.60 4.29 5.06
N LEU A 388 -19.13 5.13 5.95
CA LEU A 388 -19.96 6.28 5.56
C LEU A 388 -19.22 7.25 4.66
N THR A 389 -17.96 7.55 4.97
CA THR A 389 -17.14 8.48 4.19
C THR A 389 -16.86 7.92 2.80
N VAL A 390 -16.51 6.63 2.70
CA VAL A 390 -16.29 5.93 1.43
C VAL A 390 -17.55 5.90 0.59
N ALA A 391 -18.69 5.53 1.18
CA ALA A 391 -19.96 5.50 0.46
C ALA A 391 -20.32 6.89 -0.07
N LEU A 392 -20.14 7.95 0.74
CA LEU A 392 -20.37 9.33 0.33
C LEU A 392 -19.48 9.75 -0.86
N GLU A 393 -18.24 9.26 -0.92
CA GLU A 393 -17.33 9.49 -2.06
C GLU A 393 -17.73 8.72 -3.32
N GLU A 394 -18.13 7.46 -3.19
CA GLU A 394 -18.64 6.66 -4.31
C GLU A 394 -19.90 7.31 -4.89
N ILE A 395 -20.83 7.74 -4.03
CA ILE A 395 -22.05 8.46 -4.41
C ILE A 395 -21.71 9.76 -5.13
N GLY A 396 -20.73 10.53 -4.64
CA GLY A 396 -20.26 11.75 -5.29
C GLY A 396 -19.65 11.52 -6.68
N ARG A 397 -19.09 10.34 -6.96
CA ARG A 397 -18.64 9.95 -8.32
C ARG A 397 -19.80 9.54 -9.23
N LEU A 398 -20.87 8.99 -8.66
CA LEU A 398 -22.05 8.57 -9.43
C LEU A 398 -22.87 9.76 -9.92
N HIS A 399 -22.94 10.83 -9.14
CA HIS A 399 -23.68 12.05 -9.47
C HIS A 399 -23.05 13.28 -8.81
N PRO A 400 -22.83 14.40 -9.54
CA PRO A 400 -22.29 15.62 -8.95
C PRO A 400 -23.35 16.32 -8.09
N PHE A 401 -23.10 16.43 -6.79
CA PHE A 401 -24.00 17.11 -5.85
C PHE A 401 -23.54 18.53 -5.58
N ASN A 402 -24.35 19.50 -6.00
CA ASN A 402 -24.07 20.94 -5.85
C ASN A 402 -24.54 21.54 -4.50
N LYS A 403 -25.37 20.81 -3.75
CA LYS A 403 -25.95 21.24 -2.45
C LYS A 403 -25.35 20.47 -1.26
N GLY A 404 -24.14 19.93 -1.39
CA GLY A 404 -23.55 19.07 -0.35
C GLY A 404 -24.24 17.70 -0.27
N MET A 405 -23.72 16.83 0.58
CA MET A 405 -24.26 15.48 0.81
C MET A 405 -24.12 15.09 2.27
N GLY A 406 -25.08 14.34 2.79
CA GLY A 406 -24.96 13.63 4.06
C GLY A 406 -25.28 12.15 3.88
N LEU A 407 -24.79 11.32 4.79
CA LEU A 407 -25.13 9.91 4.87
C LEU A 407 -25.10 9.45 6.32
N ALA A 408 -26.19 8.83 6.76
CA ALA A 408 -26.32 8.23 8.08
C ALA A 408 -26.16 6.70 8.02
N ALA A 409 -25.60 6.10 9.07
CA ALA A 409 -25.35 4.65 9.15
C ALA A 409 -26.57 3.75 8.82
N PRO A 410 -27.82 4.07 9.22
CA PRO A 410 -29.00 3.31 8.82
C PRO A 410 -29.22 3.23 7.30
N GLN A 411 -28.73 4.22 6.54
CA GLN A 411 -28.81 4.22 5.09
C GLN A 411 -27.86 3.21 4.44
N LEU A 412 -26.86 2.71 5.16
CA LEU A 412 -26.04 1.56 4.76
C LEU A 412 -26.48 0.25 5.45
N GLY A 413 -27.63 0.25 6.12
CA GLY A 413 -28.12 -0.91 6.87
C GLY A 413 -27.39 -1.15 8.20
N VAL A 414 -26.61 -0.16 8.67
CA VAL A 414 -25.86 -0.25 9.94
C VAL A 414 -26.67 0.37 11.07
N ASP A 415 -26.96 -0.41 12.10
CA ASP A 415 -27.69 0.06 13.29
C ASP A 415 -26.75 0.76 14.29
N ALA A 416 -26.36 1.99 13.96
CA ALA A 416 -25.55 2.86 14.82
C ALA A 416 -25.88 4.34 14.62
N ALA A 417 -25.83 5.11 15.70
CA ALA A 417 -26.08 6.54 15.69
C ALA A 417 -24.85 7.34 15.21
N ALA A 418 -24.50 7.18 13.93
CA ALA A 418 -23.37 7.86 13.30
C ALA A 418 -23.76 8.43 11.93
N ALA A 419 -23.30 9.63 11.62
CA ALA A 419 -23.52 10.29 10.32
C ALA A 419 -22.29 11.08 9.86
N VAL A 420 -22.13 11.21 8.53
CA VAL A 420 -21.07 11.99 7.89
C VAL A 420 -21.70 13.01 6.95
N ILE A 421 -21.27 14.28 7.05
CA ILE A 421 -21.82 15.41 6.31
C ILE A 421 -20.69 16.10 5.54
N ARG A 422 -20.83 16.22 4.22
CA ARG A 422 -19.92 16.94 3.34
C ARG A 422 -20.61 18.16 2.74
N GLN A 423 -20.04 19.34 3.00
CA GLN A 423 -20.51 20.60 2.42
C GLN A 423 -20.18 20.66 0.92
N PRO A 424 -20.84 21.52 0.11
CA PRO A 424 -20.38 21.79 -1.24
C PRO A 424 -18.95 22.34 -1.23
N GLY A 425 -18.04 21.75 -2.01
CA GLY A 425 -16.62 22.13 -2.08
C GLY A 425 -15.66 21.07 -1.54
N ARG A 426 -14.35 21.40 -1.45
CA ARG A 426 -13.28 20.48 -1.01
C ARG A 426 -12.95 20.61 0.49
N GLY A 427 -13.96 20.74 1.34
CA GLY A 427 -13.79 20.73 2.80
C GLY A 427 -13.73 19.32 3.38
N GLU A 428 -13.12 19.17 4.55
CA GLU A 428 -13.20 17.93 5.32
C GLU A 428 -14.67 17.65 5.74
N PRO A 429 -15.12 16.39 5.70
CA PRO A 429 -16.46 16.03 6.12
C PRO A 429 -16.61 16.13 7.65
N PHE A 430 -17.79 16.55 8.09
CA PHE A 430 -18.17 16.61 9.50
C PHE A 430 -18.71 15.25 9.94
N VAL A 431 -18.22 14.77 11.08
CA VAL A 431 -18.64 13.50 11.69
C VAL A 431 -19.52 13.80 12.89
N LEU A 432 -20.66 13.11 12.99
CA LEU A 432 -21.57 13.18 14.12
C LEU A 432 -21.74 11.80 14.73
N LEU A 433 -21.28 11.61 15.97
CA LEU A 433 -21.52 10.40 16.75
C LEU A 433 -22.51 10.70 17.87
N ASN A 434 -23.51 9.84 18.02
CA ASN A 434 -24.59 9.98 18.99
C ASN A 434 -25.22 11.39 19.04
N PRO A 435 -25.47 12.07 17.91
CA PRO A 435 -25.93 13.46 17.93
C PRO A 435 -27.34 13.61 18.50
N VAL A 436 -27.59 14.73 19.17
CA VAL A 436 -28.89 15.17 19.67
C VAL A 436 -29.01 16.66 19.40
N ILE A 437 -30.15 17.07 18.82
CA ILE A 437 -30.49 18.49 18.74
C ILE A 437 -30.92 18.96 20.12
N VAL A 438 -30.18 19.91 20.69
CA VAL A 438 -30.41 20.48 22.02
C VAL A 438 -31.09 21.85 21.98
N GLU A 439 -31.01 22.54 20.84
CA GLU A 439 -31.69 23.83 20.61
C GLU A 439 -32.03 23.99 19.12
N GLU A 440 -33.18 24.59 18.82
CA GLU A 440 -33.61 24.95 17.46
C GLU A 440 -34.10 26.40 17.45
N SER A 441 -33.78 27.16 16.40
CA SER A 441 -34.31 28.51 16.23
C SER A 441 -35.79 28.50 15.86
N THR A 442 -36.54 29.51 16.32
CA THR A 442 -37.93 29.76 15.88
C THR A 442 -38.02 30.19 14.41
N ALA A 443 -36.98 30.84 13.90
CA ALA A 443 -36.87 31.17 12.48
C ALA A 443 -36.63 29.89 11.67
N ALA A 444 -37.40 29.71 10.58
CA ALA A 444 -37.40 28.51 9.76
C ALA A 444 -37.61 28.88 8.29
N ASP A 445 -37.11 28.05 7.39
CA ASP A 445 -37.40 28.12 5.96
C ASP A 445 -38.01 26.81 5.44
N GLU A 446 -38.68 26.90 4.30
CA GLU A 446 -39.17 25.75 3.57
C GLU A 446 -38.40 25.62 2.27
N GLN A 447 -37.73 24.49 2.08
CA GLN A 447 -36.92 24.22 0.90
C GLN A 447 -37.15 22.77 0.46
N PRO A 448 -36.96 22.49 -0.83
CA PRO A 448 -37.01 21.14 -1.35
C PRO A 448 -35.81 20.31 -0.87
N GLU A 449 -36.10 19.15 -0.26
CA GLU A 449 -35.13 18.12 0.11
C GLU A 449 -35.26 16.90 -0.81
N GLY A 450 -34.14 16.19 -0.97
CA GLY A 450 -34.08 14.85 -1.55
C GLY A 450 -33.22 13.96 -0.65
N CYS A 451 -33.33 12.65 -0.81
CA CYS A 451 -32.62 11.68 0.02
C CYS A 451 -31.92 10.64 -0.86
N LEU A 452 -30.72 10.20 -0.49
CA LEU A 452 -30.00 9.14 -1.21
C LEU A 452 -30.74 7.79 -1.14
N SER A 453 -31.53 7.58 -0.08
CA SER A 453 -32.42 6.43 0.08
C SER A 453 -33.77 6.63 -0.60
N TYR A 454 -34.08 7.82 -1.10
CA TYR A 454 -35.34 8.11 -1.80
C TYR A 454 -35.11 9.16 -2.89
N PHE A 455 -34.32 8.78 -3.88
CA PHE A 455 -33.61 9.72 -4.74
C PHE A 455 -34.48 10.40 -5.81
N ASP A 456 -35.46 9.68 -6.36
CA ASP A 456 -36.18 10.11 -7.56
C ASP A 456 -37.22 11.20 -7.30
N PHE A 457 -37.39 11.62 -6.03
CA PHE A 457 -38.38 12.61 -5.62
C PHE A 457 -37.77 13.72 -4.79
N ARG A 458 -38.42 14.89 -4.81
CA ARG A 458 -38.15 16.03 -3.94
C ARG A 458 -39.41 16.41 -3.18
N GLY A 459 -39.27 16.81 -1.93
CA GLY A 459 -40.39 17.31 -1.14
C GLY A 459 -40.03 18.58 -0.40
N TRP A 460 -40.99 19.48 -0.28
CA TRP A 460 -40.85 20.72 0.46
C TRP A 460 -40.88 20.43 1.96
N VAL A 461 -39.78 20.73 2.64
CA VAL A 461 -39.60 20.44 4.06
C VAL A 461 -39.27 21.72 4.81
N ARG A 462 -40.03 21.98 5.87
CA ARG A 462 -39.77 23.07 6.79
C ARG A 462 -38.66 22.69 7.77
N ARG A 463 -37.60 23.50 7.87
CA ARG A 463 -36.47 23.30 8.80
C ARG A 463 -36.16 24.59 9.57
N PRO A 464 -35.73 24.51 10.84
CA PRO A 464 -35.18 25.66 11.54
C PRO A 464 -33.92 26.17 10.83
N LEU A 465 -33.72 27.49 10.80
CA LEU A 465 -32.55 28.11 10.18
C LEU A 465 -31.27 27.93 11.00
N ARG A 466 -31.38 27.61 12.29
CA ARG A 466 -30.25 27.32 13.17
C ARG A 466 -30.59 26.16 14.10
N ILE A 467 -29.64 25.25 14.27
CA ILE A 467 -29.71 24.17 15.25
C ILE A 467 -28.42 24.13 16.08
N VAL A 468 -28.54 23.77 17.35
CA VAL A 468 -27.42 23.42 18.22
C VAL A 468 -27.52 21.93 18.51
N ILE A 469 -26.43 21.21 18.28
CA ILE A 469 -26.36 19.77 18.52
C ILE A 469 -25.27 19.45 19.54
N GLU A 470 -25.60 18.55 20.46
CA GLU A 470 -24.63 17.83 21.27
C GLU A 470 -24.30 16.51 20.56
N HIS A 471 -23.02 16.24 20.35
CA HIS A 471 -22.53 14.98 19.76
C HIS A 471 -21.25 14.55 20.49
N GLN A 472 -20.72 13.39 20.14
CA GLN A 472 -19.54 12.83 20.80
C GLN A 472 -18.35 12.71 19.84
N ARG A 473 -17.16 12.85 20.40
CA ARG A 473 -15.90 12.42 19.80
C ARG A 473 -15.73 10.92 19.97
N PHE A 474 -14.78 10.36 19.24
CA PHE A 474 -14.42 8.94 19.31
C PHE A 474 -14.03 8.48 20.72
N ASP A 475 -13.43 9.36 21.52
CA ASP A 475 -13.07 9.13 22.93
C ASP A 475 -14.27 9.26 23.90
N GLY A 476 -15.50 9.45 23.39
CA GLY A 476 -16.71 9.66 24.18
C GLY A 476 -16.92 11.10 24.67
N GLY A 477 -15.93 11.99 24.49
CA GLY A 477 -16.00 13.39 24.88
C GLY A 477 -17.14 14.12 24.16
N ARG A 478 -17.94 14.88 24.92
CA ARG A 478 -19.09 15.62 24.38
C ARG A 478 -18.65 16.92 23.73
N VAL A 479 -19.25 17.23 22.59
CA VAL A 479 -19.02 18.45 21.83
C VAL A 479 -20.37 19.07 21.50
N VAL A 480 -20.49 20.38 21.75
CA VAL A 480 -21.63 21.16 21.30
C VAL A 480 -21.22 21.92 20.04
N SER A 481 -22.06 21.86 19.01
CA SER A 481 -21.80 22.50 17.72
C SER A 481 -23.06 23.20 17.21
N THR A 482 -22.91 24.43 16.72
CA THR A 482 -23.99 25.21 16.13
C THR A 482 -23.90 25.18 14.60
N PHE A 483 -25.02 24.91 13.94
CA PHE A 483 -25.14 24.91 12.48
C PHE A 483 -26.24 25.85 12.03
N GLU A 484 -26.05 26.50 10.88
CA GLU A 484 -26.98 27.47 10.32
C GLU A 484 -27.30 27.16 8.85
N ARG A 485 -28.47 27.63 8.39
CA ARG A 485 -28.97 27.60 7.01
C ARG A 485 -28.82 26.23 6.34
N GLY A 486 -28.13 26.15 5.20
CA GLY A 486 -27.96 24.91 4.44
C GLY A 486 -27.32 23.78 5.26
N LEU A 487 -26.41 24.09 6.18
CA LEU A 487 -25.79 23.09 7.05
C LEU A 487 -26.72 22.62 8.15
N ALA A 488 -27.49 23.52 8.76
CA ALA A 488 -28.53 23.15 9.73
C ALA A 488 -29.52 22.17 9.09
N ARG A 489 -29.89 22.39 7.83
CA ARG A 489 -30.76 21.51 7.06
C ARG A 489 -30.12 20.15 6.75
N LEU A 490 -28.88 20.12 6.24
CA LEU A 490 -28.15 18.87 5.95
C LEU A 490 -28.00 18.03 7.23
N VAL A 491 -27.54 18.65 8.32
CA VAL A 491 -27.35 17.99 9.61
C VAL A 491 -28.68 17.51 10.20
N GLY A 492 -29.72 18.34 10.17
CA GLY A 492 -31.05 17.96 10.63
C GLY A 492 -31.63 16.77 9.86
N HIS A 493 -31.33 16.67 8.56
CA HIS A 493 -31.73 15.53 7.73
C HIS A 493 -31.06 14.23 8.19
N GLU A 494 -29.75 14.25 8.41
CA GLU A 494 -29.04 13.05 8.88
C GLU A 494 -29.45 12.66 10.30
N VAL A 495 -29.71 13.63 11.18
CA VAL A 495 -30.21 13.36 12.53
C VAL A 495 -31.61 12.69 12.49
N ASP A 496 -32.47 13.05 11.54
CA ASP A 496 -33.75 12.36 11.34
C ASP A 496 -33.55 10.90 10.93
N HIS A 497 -32.60 10.60 10.04
CA HIS A 497 -32.29 9.22 9.67
C HIS A 497 -31.87 8.38 10.88
N LEU A 498 -31.06 8.94 11.78
CA LEU A 498 -30.69 8.27 13.04
C LEU A 498 -31.89 8.08 13.98
N ALA A 499 -32.92 8.91 13.85
CA ALA A 499 -34.19 8.78 14.58
C ALA A 499 -35.20 7.85 13.89
N GLY A 500 -34.87 7.25 12.72
CA GLY A 500 -35.79 6.44 11.93
C GLY A 500 -36.87 7.25 11.21
N ARG A 501 -36.60 8.53 10.93
CA ARG A 501 -37.50 9.46 10.24
C ARG A 501 -36.94 9.80 8.86
N LEU A 502 -37.83 9.87 7.88
CA LEU A 502 -37.52 10.30 6.51
C LEU A 502 -38.04 11.73 6.31
N TYR A 503 -37.48 12.44 5.32
CA TYR A 503 -37.92 13.82 5.04
C TYR A 503 -39.42 13.92 4.71
N VAL A 504 -40.01 12.87 4.12
CA VAL A 504 -41.44 12.79 3.83
C VAL A 504 -42.31 12.83 5.08
N ASP A 505 -41.78 12.46 6.24
CA ASP A 505 -42.50 12.56 7.52
C ASP A 505 -42.57 14.01 8.03
N ARG A 506 -41.76 14.91 7.46
CA ARG A 506 -41.77 16.35 7.77
C ARG A 506 -42.53 17.19 6.74
N MET A 507 -43.00 16.57 5.66
CA MET A 507 -43.83 17.25 4.67
C MET A 507 -45.24 17.48 5.22
N PRO A 508 -45.93 18.56 4.80
CA PRO A 508 -47.37 18.69 5.02
C PRO A 508 -48.11 17.48 4.43
N PRO A 509 -49.19 16.98 5.05
CA PRO A 509 -49.88 15.74 4.64
C PRO A 509 -50.28 15.69 3.16
N ASP A 510 -50.63 16.84 2.57
CA ASP A 510 -51.11 16.95 1.20
C ASP A 510 -50.07 17.54 0.23
N ALA A 511 -48.82 17.75 0.69
CA ALA A 511 -47.77 18.31 -0.15
C ALA A 511 -47.33 17.27 -1.20
N PRO A 512 -47.32 17.63 -2.51
CA PRO A 512 -46.92 16.70 -3.55
C PRO A 512 -45.42 16.45 -3.51
N LEU A 513 -45.03 15.20 -3.77
CA LEU A 513 -43.66 14.87 -4.15
C LEU A 513 -43.44 15.27 -5.60
N VAL A 514 -42.39 16.05 -5.84
CA VAL A 514 -42.00 16.50 -7.18
C VAL A 514 -40.99 15.48 -7.73
N PRO A 515 -41.27 14.81 -8.86
CA PRO A 515 -40.28 13.96 -9.53
C PRO A 515 -39.02 14.75 -9.86
N LEU A 516 -37.85 14.10 -9.75
CA LEU A 516 -36.57 14.77 -9.99
C LEU A 516 -36.46 15.35 -11.41
N ALA A 517 -37.08 14.72 -12.41
CA ALA A 517 -37.10 15.21 -13.79
C ALA A 517 -37.83 16.56 -13.95
N ASP A 518 -38.81 16.83 -13.10
CA ASP A 518 -39.64 18.04 -13.14
C ASP A 518 -39.12 19.13 -12.18
N TYR A 519 -38.01 18.85 -11.49
CA TYR A 519 -37.48 19.68 -10.43
C TYR A 519 -36.40 20.66 -10.93
N SER A 520 -36.64 21.94 -10.71
CA SER A 520 -35.72 23.05 -10.97
C SER A 520 -35.63 23.93 -9.72
N SER A 521 -34.45 24.09 -9.12
CA SER A 521 -34.24 25.07 -8.04
C SER A 521 -32.78 25.52 -7.91
N GLY A 522 -32.58 26.70 -7.32
CA GLY A 522 -31.26 27.28 -7.05
C GLY A 522 -30.48 26.61 -5.91
N PRO A 523 -29.21 26.99 -5.71
CA PRO A 523 -28.35 26.47 -4.64
C PRO A 523 -28.83 26.89 -3.25
N TRP A 524 -28.49 26.12 -2.22
CA TRP A 524 -28.69 26.53 -0.82
C TRP A 524 -27.65 27.57 -0.41
N VAL A 525 -28.02 28.46 0.52
CA VAL A 525 -27.10 29.45 1.11
C VAL A 525 -26.34 28.80 2.29
N TYR A 526 -25.02 28.90 2.26
CA TYR A 526 -24.09 28.40 3.28
C TYR A 526 -23.36 29.57 3.94
N ASP A 527 -23.33 29.62 5.27
CA ASP A 527 -22.43 30.53 6.02
C ASP A 527 -21.20 29.76 6.53
N GLN A 528 -20.05 30.42 6.63
CA GLN A 528 -18.74 29.79 6.86
C GLN A 528 -18.52 29.30 8.30
N GLN A 529 -18.15 28.02 8.44
CA GLN A 529 -17.65 27.30 9.63
C GLN A 529 -18.56 27.28 10.89
N PRO A 530 -18.56 26.17 11.68
CA PRO A 530 -19.31 26.13 12.93
C PRO A 530 -18.82 27.23 13.87
N LEU A 531 -19.75 28.11 14.28
CA LEU A 531 -19.40 29.38 14.94
C LEU A 531 -18.79 29.24 16.33
N GLU A 532 -18.88 28.07 16.98
CA GLU A 532 -18.23 27.79 18.27
C GLU A 532 -18.22 26.26 18.51
N GLN A 533 -17.05 25.70 18.81
CA GLN A 533 -16.92 24.38 19.44
C GLN A 533 -16.52 24.62 20.90
N LYS A 534 -17.48 24.52 21.83
CA LYS A 534 -17.17 24.53 23.26
C LYS A 534 -17.02 23.09 23.75
N ALA A 535 -15.82 22.75 24.20
CA ALA A 535 -15.57 21.54 24.98
C ALA A 535 -15.98 21.82 26.43
N TRP A 536 -16.77 20.92 27.03
CA TRP A 536 -17.15 20.98 28.43
C TRP A 536 -16.21 20.14 29.28
#